data_AF-A0A3A3G577-F1
#
_entry.id   AF-A0A3A3G577-F1
#
_cell.length_a   1.000
_cell.length_b   1.000
_cell.length_c   1.000
_cell.angle_alpha   90.00
_cell.angle_beta   90.00
_cell.angle_gamma   90.00
#
_symmetry.space_group_name_H-M   'P 1'
#
loop_
_entity.id
_entity.type
_entity.pdbx_description
1 polymer ?
#
loop_
_entity_poly.entity_id
_entity_poly.type
_entity_poly.pdbx_seq_one_letter_code
_entity_poly.pdbx_strand_id
1 'polypeptide(L)'
;MHRTHFRTAGVPCVALLLLAVAGCASQTPNLDRHFGEAVNLVKAQQTINPDAWRNADPVTGIDGKAGKSAYDQYQKSYRMPEPQPSAFTIGIGGR
;
A
#
# COMPACT_ATOMS: atom_id res chain seq x y z
N MET A 1 3.93 57.81 33.93
CA MET A 1 4.70 56.68 34.49
C MET A 1 3.82 55.43 34.49
N HIS A 2 3.72 54.73 33.37
CA HIS A 2 3.05 53.42 33.25
C HIS A 2 3.70 52.74 32.05
N ARG A 3 4.26 51.55 32.23
CA ARG A 3 4.72 50.55 31.23
C ARG A 3 6.16 50.09 31.43
N THR A 4 6.38 49.26 32.43
CA THR A 4 7.50 48.29 32.45
C THR A 4 7.08 46.92 32.98
N HIS A 5 6.07 46.83 33.87
CA HIS A 5 5.61 45.55 34.44
C HIS A 5 4.77 44.65 33.49
N PHE A 6 4.17 45.19 32.42
CA PHE A 6 3.31 44.40 31.51
C PHE A 6 4.11 43.53 30.51
N ARG A 7 5.41 43.82 30.31
CA ARG A 7 6.25 43.05 29.35
C ARG A 7 6.89 41.79 29.97
N THR A 8 7.09 41.74 31.28
CA THR A 8 7.75 40.61 31.96
C THR A 8 6.78 39.54 32.45
N ALA A 9 5.52 39.90 32.76
CA ALA A 9 4.48 38.96 33.16
C ALA A 9 3.98 38.05 32.01
N GLY A 10 4.16 38.45 30.75
CA GLY A 10 3.74 37.65 29.58
C GLY A 10 4.69 36.50 29.22
N VAL A 11 5.97 36.62 29.56
CA VAL A 11 7.02 35.64 29.23
C VAL A 11 6.79 34.25 29.87
N PRO A 12 6.47 34.12 31.18
CA PRO A 12 6.26 32.81 31.79
C PRO A 12 4.99 32.10 31.26
N CYS A 13 3.92 32.85 30.95
CA CYS A 13 2.70 32.29 30.35
C CYS A 13 2.95 31.71 28.95
N VAL A 14 3.73 32.40 28.11
CA VAL A 14 4.06 31.90 26.78
C VAL A 14 4.93 30.64 26.87
N ALA A 15 5.88 30.58 27.80
CA ALA A 15 6.70 29.39 28.01
C ALA A 15 5.87 28.17 28.47
N LEU A 16 4.92 28.36 29.39
CA LEU A 16 3.99 27.31 29.83
C LEU A 16 3.08 26.82 28.71
N LEU A 17 2.58 27.73 27.86
CA LEU A 17 1.79 27.39 26.67
C LEU A 17 2.60 26.56 25.67
N LEU A 18 3.86 26.94 25.42
CA LEU A 18 4.75 26.20 24.50
C LEU A 18 5.06 24.78 25.02
N LEU A 19 5.29 24.62 26.32
CA LEU A 19 5.51 23.31 26.95
C LEU A 19 4.24 22.44 26.93
N ALA A 20 3.07 23.04 27.13
CA ALA A 20 1.79 22.32 27.05
C ALA A 20 1.50 21.81 25.62
N VAL A 21 1.83 22.60 24.59
CA VAL A 21 1.64 22.20 23.18
C VAL A 21 2.68 21.17 22.73
N ALA A 22 3.90 21.20 23.28
CA ALA A 22 4.95 20.22 22.96
C ALA A 22 4.57 18.78 23.35
N GLY A 23 3.70 18.59 24.34
CA GLY A 23 3.17 17.27 24.72
C GLY A 23 1.98 16.79 23.88
N CYS A 24 1.33 17.66 23.11
CA CYS A 24 0.21 17.30 22.25
C CYS A 24 0.64 16.66 20.92
N ALA A 25 1.89 16.86 20.51
CA ALA A 25 2.48 16.14 19.38
C ALA A 25 3.10 14.84 19.89
N SER A 26 2.40 13.71 19.70
CA SER A 26 3.01 12.40 19.94
C SER A 26 4.15 12.21 18.95
N GLN A 27 5.39 12.19 19.44
CA GLN A 27 6.53 11.84 18.59
C GLN A 27 6.37 10.38 18.16
N THR A 28 6.51 10.12 16.86
CA THR A 28 6.29 8.79 16.27
C THR A 28 7.61 8.18 15.78
N PRO A 29 8.68 8.12 16.60
CA PRO A 29 10.03 7.81 16.13
C PRO A 29 10.17 6.41 15.50
N ASN A 30 9.29 5.47 15.84
CA ASN A 30 9.23 4.16 15.19
C ASN A 30 8.51 4.23 13.83
N LEU A 31 7.36 4.88 13.76
CA LEU A 31 6.64 5.10 12.50
C LEU A 31 7.51 5.88 11.52
N ASP A 32 8.13 6.97 11.96
CA ASP A 32 8.91 7.88 11.12
C ASP A 32 10.16 7.17 10.56
N ARG A 33 10.76 6.28 11.35
CA ARG A 33 11.91 5.46 10.93
C ARG A 33 11.53 4.42 9.88
N HIS A 34 10.38 3.77 10.07
CA HIS A 34 9.96 2.63 9.26
C HIS A 34 8.89 2.98 8.19
N PHE A 35 8.63 4.27 7.99
CA PHE A 35 7.57 4.73 7.11
C PHE A 35 7.78 4.21 5.68
N GLY A 36 6.82 3.45 5.17
CA GLY A 36 6.86 2.90 3.82
C GLY A 36 7.71 1.63 3.63
N GLU A 37 8.40 1.13 4.66
CA GLU A 37 9.21 -0.10 4.55
C GLU A 37 8.38 -1.30 4.06
N ALA A 38 7.19 -1.52 4.62
CA ALA A 38 6.31 -2.61 4.23
C ALA A 38 5.89 -2.54 2.75
N VAL A 39 5.52 -1.37 2.27
CA VAL A 39 5.12 -1.17 0.86
C VAL A 39 6.32 -1.33 -0.07
N ASN A 40 7.49 -0.80 0.32
CA ASN A 40 8.71 -0.96 -0.46
C ASN A 40 9.16 -2.42 -0.54
N LEU A 41 9.02 -3.18 0.55
CA LEU A 41 9.29 -4.61 0.59
C LEU A 41 8.36 -5.37 -0.36
N VAL A 42 7.05 -5.16 -0.25
CA VAL A 42 6.07 -5.83 -1.12
C VAL A 42 6.30 -5.46 -2.58
N LYS A 43 6.58 -4.18 -2.87
CA LYS A 43 6.92 -3.73 -4.22
C LYS A 43 8.15 -4.46 -4.76
N ALA A 44 9.20 -4.62 -3.95
CA ALA A 44 10.39 -5.36 -4.36
C ALA A 44 10.09 -6.84 -4.63
N GLN A 45 9.22 -7.47 -3.84
CA GLN A 45 8.80 -8.86 -4.02
C GLN A 45 7.88 -9.06 -5.25
N GLN A 46 7.10 -8.04 -5.61
CA GLN A 46 6.19 -8.06 -6.76
C GLN A 46 6.84 -7.57 -8.06
N THR A 47 8.00 -6.93 -7.97
CA THR A 47 8.73 -6.46 -9.16
C THR A 47 9.46 -7.63 -9.80
N ILE A 48 8.93 -8.12 -10.92
CA ILE A 48 9.51 -9.24 -11.68
C ILE A 48 10.89 -8.88 -12.24
N ASN A 49 11.08 -7.65 -12.72
CA ASN A 49 12.35 -7.19 -13.27
C ASN A 49 12.60 -5.71 -12.89
N PRO A 50 13.50 -5.44 -11.92
CA PRO A 50 13.82 -4.06 -11.51
C PRO A 50 14.58 -3.26 -12.57
N ASP A 51 15.25 -3.93 -13.52
CA ASP A 51 16.03 -3.31 -14.60
C ASP A 51 15.26 -3.26 -15.93
N ALA A 52 13.94 -3.46 -15.93
CA ALA A 52 13.11 -3.47 -17.14
C ALA A 52 13.24 -2.19 -17.99
N TRP A 53 13.54 -1.06 -17.36
CA TRP A 53 13.75 0.23 -18.03
C TRP A 53 14.98 0.26 -18.96
N ARG A 54 15.95 -0.65 -18.78
CA ARG A 54 17.14 -0.76 -19.64
C ARG A 54 16.86 -1.53 -20.92
N ASN A 55 15.72 -2.24 -20.99
CA ASN A 55 15.36 -2.99 -22.19
C ASN A 55 14.92 -2.03 -23.31
N ALA A 56 15.65 -2.04 -24.42
CA ALA A 56 15.35 -1.26 -25.61
C ALA A 56 14.51 -2.03 -26.64
N ASP A 57 14.20 -3.30 -26.39
CA ASP A 57 13.38 -4.11 -27.29
C ASP A 57 11.99 -3.47 -27.44
N PRO A 58 11.45 -3.43 -28.66
CA PRO A 58 10.11 -2.91 -28.89
C PRO A 58 9.09 -3.81 -28.19
N VAL A 59 8.15 -3.21 -27.45
CA VAL A 59 7.04 -3.95 -26.84
C VAL A 59 6.12 -4.43 -27.96
N THR A 60 6.19 -5.71 -28.29
CA THR A 60 5.40 -6.33 -29.37
C THR A 60 3.91 -6.51 -29.01
N GLY A 61 3.57 -6.40 -27.72
CA GLY A 61 2.19 -6.53 -27.23
C GLY A 61 1.59 -7.92 -27.46
N ILE A 62 0.26 -8.00 -27.30
CA ILE A 62 -0.55 -9.17 -27.66
C ILE A 62 -1.16 -8.94 -29.05
N ASP A 63 -1.28 -9.98 -29.88
CA ASP A 63 -1.96 -9.84 -31.15
C ASP A 63 -3.46 -9.57 -30.95
N GLY A 64 -4.09 -8.87 -31.89
CA GLY A 64 -5.48 -8.46 -31.75
C GLY A 64 -6.48 -9.61 -31.63
N LYS A 65 -6.20 -10.78 -32.22
CA LYS A 65 -7.10 -11.95 -32.11
C LYS A 65 -6.99 -12.57 -30.72
N ALA A 66 -5.78 -12.70 -30.18
CA ALA A 66 -5.58 -13.15 -28.81
C ALA A 66 -6.15 -12.16 -27.79
N GLY A 67 -6.02 -10.85 -28.02
CA GLY A 67 -6.65 -9.82 -27.19
C GLY A 67 -8.18 -9.94 -27.17
N LYS A 68 -8.79 -10.14 -28.34
CA LYS A 68 -10.24 -10.37 -28.45
C LYS A 68 -10.67 -11.65 -27.72
N SER A 69 -9.98 -12.77 -27.96
CA SER A 69 -10.35 -14.04 -27.35
C SER A 69 -10.20 -14.02 -25.82
N ALA A 70 -9.17 -13.36 -25.30
CA ALA A 70 -8.99 -13.14 -23.86
C ALA A 70 -10.15 -12.34 -23.26
N TYR A 71 -10.56 -11.26 -23.92
CA TYR A 71 -11.69 -10.45 -23.46
C TYR A 71 -13.03 -11.20 -23.54
N ASP A 72 -13.27 -11.93 -24.63
CA ASP A 72 -14.47 -12.76 -24.78
C ASP A 72 -14.54 -13.84 -23.68
N GLN A 73 -13.42 -14.49 -23.36
CA GLN A 73 -13.33 -15.49 -22.30
C GLN A 73 -13.55 -14.88 -20.91
N TYR A 74 -12.99 -13.69 -20.64
CA TYR A 74 -13.24 -12.93 -19.41
C TYR A 74 -14.72 -12.60 -19.25
N GLN A 75 -15.37 -12.11 -20.30
CA GLN A 75 -16.81 -11.87 -20.27
C GLN A 75 -17.62 -13.16 -20.07
N LYS A 76 -17.16 -14.28 -20.62
CA LYS A 76 -17.82 -15.58 -20.50
C LYS A 76 -17.74 -16.10 -19.06
N SER A 77 -16.65 -15.86 -18.32
CA SER A 77 -16.50 -16.36 -16.95
C SER A 77 -17.56 -15.80 -15.99
N TYR A 78 -18.07 -14.59 -16.21
CA TYR A 78 -19.17 -14.02 -15.41
C TYR A 78 -20.56 -14.58 -15.75
N ARG A 79 -20.69 -15.30 -16.86
CA ARG A 79 -21.95 -15.90 -17.32
C ARG A 79 -21.97 -17.41 -17.18
N MET A 80 -20.82 -18.03 -16.95
CA MET A 80 -20.72 -19.47 -16.77
C MET A 80 -21.02 -19.82 -15.31
N PRO A 81 -21.93 -20.78 -15.06
CA PRO A 81 -22.06 -21.39 -13.74
C PRO A 81 -20.71 -21.92 -13.28
N GLU A 82 -20.38 -21.75 -12.00
CA GLU A 82 -19.17 -22.34 -11.41
C GLU A 82 -19.10 -23.82 -11.78
N PRO A 83 -17.99 -24.30 -12.36
CA PRO A 83 -17.81 -25.72 -12.63
C PRO A 83 -18.02 -26.49 -11.33
N GLN A 84 -19.04 -27.34 -11.29
CA GLN A 84 -19.29 -28.18 -10.13
C GLN A 84 -18.01 -28.99 -9.87
N PRO A 85 -17.39 -28.90 -8.69
CA PRO A 85 -16.20 -29.68 -8.39
C PRO A 85 -16.57 -31.14 -8.60
N SER A 86 -15.86 -31.79 -9.52
CA SER A 86 -16.02 -33.23 -9.73
C SER A 86 -15.58 -33.89 -8.42
N ALA A 87 -16.52 -34.45 -7.67
CA ALA A 87 -16.20 -35.21 -6.48
C ALA A 87 -15.32 -36.39 -6.91
N PHE A 88 -14.01 -36.28 -6.70
CA PHE A 88 -13.10 -37.41 -6.83
C PHE A 88 -13.37 -38.33 -5.65
N THR A 89 -14.34 -39.23 -5.79
CA THR A 89 -14.57 -40.31 -4.83
C THR A 89 -13.47 -41.35 -5.01
N ILE A 90 -12.33 -41.14 -4.35
CA ILE A 90 -11.29 -42.17 -4.23
C ILE A 90 -11.85 -43.25 -3.30
N GLY A 91 -12.39 -44.31 -3.89
CA GLY A 91 -12.89 -45.47 -3.17
C GLY A 91 -11.74 -46.26 -2.56
N ILE A 92 -11.37 -45.96 -1.31
CA ILE A 92 -10.59 -46.88 -0.49
C ILE A 92 -11.54 -47.93 0.13
N GLY A 93 -11.94 -48.89 -0.69
CA GLY A 93 -12.73 -50.04 -0.25
C GLY A 93 -11.89 -51.31 -0.25
N GLY A 94 -11.61 -51.85 0.94
CA GLY A 94 -11.32 -53.26 1.15
C GLY A 94 -9.95 -53.59 1.75
N ARG A 95 -9.87 -53.65 3.09
CA ARG A 95 -9.53 -54.86 3.87
C ARG A 95 -10.23 -54.80 5.21
#